data_AF-A0A2H0LLY6-F1
#
_entry.id   AF-A0A2H0LLY6-F1
#
_cell.length_a   1.000
_cell.length_b   1.000
_cell.length_c   1.000
_cell.angle_alpha   90.00
_cell.angle_beta   90.00
_cell.angle_gamma   90.00
#
_symmetry.space_group_name_H-M   'P 1'
#
loop_
_entity.id
_entity.type
_entity.pdbx_description
1 polymer ?
#
loop_
_entity_poly.entity_id
_entity_poly.type
_entity_poly.pdbx_seq_one_letter_code
_entity_poly.pdbx_strand_id
1 'polypeptide(L)'
;MFLEVQENPNSKAHPLMVFEDLDQPKTVFSILIEREGKEVWADVVGVHEEGIFKPARVQKVADSGAGAALLVYGGLWGIRFRLKSGLKPWNLKESTQWGMPYFVCADEEGICCDEY
;
A
#
# COMPACT_ATOMS: atom_id res chain seq x y z
N MET A 1 1.33 -14.92 4.14
CA MET A 1 0.81 -14.31 2.90
C MET A 1 1.69 -14.60 1.69
N PHE A 2 1.06 -14.83 0.52
CA PHE A 2 1.71 -14.82 -0.79
C PHE A 2 1.27 -13.57 -1.56
N LEU A 3 2.22 -12.76 -2.02
CA LEU A 3 1.96 -11.53 -2.77
C LEU A 3 2.63 -11.61 -4.14
N GLU A 4 1.79 -11.60 -5.17
CA GLU A 4 2.19 -11.51 -6.57
C GLU A 4 1.46 -10.33 -7.20
N VAL A 5 2.20 -9.44 -7.85
CA VAL A 5 1.64 -8.34 -8.65
C VAL A 5 2.25 -8.45 -10.03
N GLN A 6 1.43 -8.70 -11.05
CA GLN A 6 1.90 -8.76 -12.44
C GLN A 6 1.98 -7.37 -13.07
N GLU A 7 2.57 -7.26 -14.26
CA GLU A 7 2.60 -5.97 -14.97
C GLU A 7 1.20 -5.49 -15.28
N ASN A 8 0.92 -4.26 -14.88
CA ASN A 8 -0.37 -3.66 -15.10
C ASN A 8 -0.26 -2.14 -15.22
N PRO A 9 -1.35 -1.44 -15.61
CA PRO A 9 -1.35 0.02 -15.70
C PRO A 9 -1.09 0.77 -14.38
N ASN A 10 -1.27 0.14 -13.21
CA ASN A 10 -0.96 0.73 -11.90
C ASN A 10 0.50 0.55 -11.49
N SER A 11 1.05 -0.66 -11.63
CA SER A 11 2.43 -1.00 -11.23
C SER A 11 3.21 -1.67 -12.34
N LYS A 12 4.41 -1.12 -12.61
CA LYS A 12 5.43 -1.69 -13.51
C LYS A 12 6.39 -2.64 -12.80
N ALA A 13 6.26 -2.81 -11.48
CA ALA A 13 7.07 -3.77 -10.73
C ALA A 13 6.34 -5.12 -10.63
N HIS A 14 7.09 -6.23 -10.69
CA HIS A 14 6.55 -7.59 -10.66
C HIS A 14 7.14 -8.43 -9.53
N PRO A 15 6.92 -8.05 -8.27
CA PRO A 15 7.44 -8.84 -7.17
C PRO A 15 6.65 -10.13 -7.00
N LEU A 16 7.38 -11.16 -6.61
CA LEU A 16 6.86 -12.41 -6.09
C LEU A 16 7.41 -12.58 -4.68
N MET A 17 6.59 -12.27 -3.67
CA MET A 17 7.02 -12.22 -2.27
C MET A 17 6.18 -13.17 -1.43
N VAL A 18 6.85 -13.78 -0.45
CA VAL A 18 6.19 -14.56 0.60
C VAL A 18 6.52 -13.90 1.93
N PHE A 19 5.49 -13.59 2.69
CA PHE A 19 5.59 -13.02 4.02
C PHE A 19 4.97 -13.99 5.03
N GLU A 20 5.54 -14.07 6.22
CA GLU A 20 4.94 -14.79 7.35
C GLU A 20 3.98 -13.86 8.09
N ASP A 21 2.73 -14.28 8.26
CA ASP A 21 1.69 -13.45 8.85
C ASP A 21 1.77 -13.51 10.38
N LEU A 22 1.84 -12.35 11.04
CA LEU A 22 1.92 -12.24 12.50
C LEU A 22 0.61 -11.80 13.16
N ASP A 23 -0.32 -11.22 12.40
CA ASP A 23 -1.63 -10.78 12.88
C ASP A 23 -2.67 -10.75 11.74
N GLN A 24 -3.94 -10.43 12.04
CA GLN A 24 -5.00 -10.24 11.05
C GLN A 24 -4.87 -8.92 10.27
N PRO A 25 -5.27 -8.89 8.99
CA PRO A 25 -5.20 -7.68 8.18
C PRO A 25 -6.29 -6.66 8.55
N LYS A 26 -5.91 -5.39 8.66
CA LYS A 26 -6.81 -4.26 8.90
C LYS A 26 -6.97 -3.41 7.65
N THR A 27 -8.06 -2.66 7.54
CA THR A 27 -8.22 -1.66 6.48
C THR A 27 -7.34 -0.45 6.78
N VAL A 28 -6.61 0.05 5.77
CA VAL A 28 -5.77 1.25 5.87
C VAL A 28 -6.19 2.29 4.84
N PHE A 29 -6.20 3.55 5.25
CA PHE A 29 -6.64 4.68 4.41
C PHE A 29 -5.53 5.66 4.08
N SER A 30 -4.59 5.85 5.00
CA SER A 30 -3.43 6.70 4.77
C SER A 30 -2.20 6.10 5.44
N ILE A 31 -1.05 6.36 4.84
CA ILE A 31 0.26 6.01 5.39
C ILE A 31 1.20 7.22 5.32
N LEU A 32 2.16 7.25 6.24
CA LEU A 32 3.27 8.19 6.22
C LEU A 32 4.33 7.67 5.25
N ILE A 33 4.74 8.50 4.30
CA ILE A 33 5.77 8.18 3.32
C ILE A 33 6.85 9.26 3.33
N GLU A 34 8.08 8.87 3.01
CA GLU A 34 9.13 9.83 2.70
C GLU A 34 9.01 10.28 1.24
N ARG A 35 8.93 11.59 1.01
CA ARG A 35 8.97 12.20 -0.31
C ARG A 35 9.81 13.47 -0.27
N GLU A 36 10.82 13.53 -1.14
CA GLU A 36 11.75 14.67 -1.22
C GLU A 36 12.41 15.01 0.13
N GLY A 37 12.74 13.97 0.92
CA GLY A 37 13.38 14.11 2.24
C GLY A 37 12.45 14.64 3.34
N LYS A 38 11.13 14.60 3.13
CA LYS A 38 10.12 14.96 4.14
C LYS A 38 9.10 13.85 4.30
N GLU A 39 8.66 13.64 5.53
CA GLU A 39 7.54 12.76 5.83
C GLU A 39 6.23 13.46 5.49
N VAL A 40 5.41 12.81 4.68
CA VAL A 40 4.11 13.33 4.25
C VAL A 40 3.06 12.23 4.30
N TRP A 41 1.85 12.58 4.72
CA TRP A 41 0.72 11.66 4.68
C TRP A 41 0.19 11.51 3.25
N ALA A 42 0.10 10.27 2.80
CA ALA A 42 -0.52 9.90 1.53
C ALA A 42 -1.72 8.99 1.80
N ASP A 43 -2.82 9.24 1.10
CA ASP A 43 -3.91 8.26 1.04
C ASP A 43 -3.46 7.07 0.21
N VAL A 44 -3.98 5.90 0.57
CA VAL A 44 -3.71 4.63 -0.10
C VAL A 44 -5.00 3.89 -0.44
N VAL A 45 -5.02 3.26 -1.60
CA VAL A 45 -6.12 2.38 -2.04
C VAL A 45 -5.55 1.14 -2.71
N GLY A 46 -6.26 0.02 -2.60
CA GLY A 46 -5.95 -1.19 -3.35
C GLY A 46 -6.47 -1.10 -4.78
N VAL A 47 -5.70 -1.61 -5.72
CA VAL A 47 -6.10 -1.73 -7.13
C VAL A 47 -6.29 -3.21 -7.45
N HIS A 48 -7.51 -3.56 -7.80
CA HIS A 48 -7.88 -4.90 -8.25
C HIS A 48 -7.80 -5.00 -9.77
N GLU A 49 -8.10 -6.18 -10.28
CA GLU A 49 -8.24 -6.43 -11.70
C GLU A 49 -9.16 -5.40 -12.37
N GLU A 50 -8.88 -5.13 -13.65
CA GLU A 50 -9.58 -4.12 -14.45
C GLU A 50 -9.45 -2.68 -13.92
N GLY A 51 -8.59 -2.43 -12.92
CA GLY A 51 -8.37 -1.11 -12.35
C GLY A 51 -9.41 -0.70 -11.31
N ILE A 52 -10.14 -1.66 -10.75
CA ILE A 52 -11.16 -1.39 -9.72
C ILE A 52 -10.48 -1.00 -8.40
N PHE A 53 -10.85 0.16 -7.85
CA PHE A 53 -10.34 0.64 -6.57
C PHE A 53 -11.16 0.06 -5.41
N LYS A 54 -10.49 -0.54 -4.42
CA LYS A 54 -11.08 -1.01 -3.15
C LYS A 54 -10.14 -0.67 -1.99
N PRO A 55 -10.62 -0.66 -0.72
CA PRO A 55 -9.75 -0.33 0.40
C PRO A 55 -8.49 -1.18 0.46
N ALA A 56 -7.34 -0.54 0.70
CA ALA A 56 -6.08 -1.23 0.94
C ALA A 56 -6.10 -1.91 2.31
N ARG A 57 -5.19 -2.87 2.49
CA ARG A 57 -5.03 -3.63 3.72
C ARG A 57 -3.62 -3.43 4.26
N VAL A 58 -3.51 -3.48 5.59
CA VAL A 58 -2.24 -3.56 6.29
C VAL A 58 -2.22 -4.83 7.14
N GLN A 59 -1.08 -5.52 7.18
CA GLN A 59 -0.90 -6.69 8.01
C GLN A 59 0.50 -6.71 8.62
N LYS A 60 0.59 -7.12 9.88
CA LYS A 60 1.87 -7.36 10.53
C LYS A 60 2.49 -8.64 9.98
N VAL A 61 3.73 -8.55 9.52
CA VAL A 61 4.48 -9.66 8.92
C VAL A 61 5.85 -9.79 9.56
N ALA A 62 6.44 -10.99 9.53
CA ALA A 62 7.81 -11.17 9.96
C ALA A 62 8.77 -10.49 8.96
N ASP A 63 9.73 -9.74 9.48
CA ASP A 63 10.86 -9.23 8.71
C ASP A 63 12.16 -9.86 9.23
N SER A 64 12.97 -10.35 8.30
CA SER A 64 14.12 -11.24 8.55
C SER A 64 15.24 -10.64 9.40
N GLY A 65 15.16 -9.36 9.78
CA GLY A 65 16.11 -8.70 10.68
C GLY A 65 15.50 -7.88 11.82
N ALA A 66 14.32 -7.27 11.63
CA ALA A 66 13.72 -6.32 12.58
C ALA A 66 12.65 -6.92 13.51
N GLY A 67 12.32 -8.21 13.34
CA GLY A 67 11.33 -8.93 14.16
C GLY A 67 9.90 -8.83 13.59
N ALA A 68 9.42 -7.64 13.26
CA ALA A 68 8.15 -7.45 12.58
C ALA A 68 8.12 -6.16 11.74
N ALA A 69 7.38 -6.18 10.64
CA ALA A 69 7.09 -5.03 9.80
C ALA A 69 5.59 -4.97 9.46
N LEU A 70 5.13 -3.85 8.91
CA LEU A 70 3.74 -3.70 8.48
C LEU A 70 3.69 -3.67 6.95
N LEU A 71 3.10 -4.71 6.38
CA LEU A 71 2.91 -4.83 4.94
C LEU A 71 1.58 -4.20 4.54
N VAL A 72 1.65 -3.18 3.70
CA VAL A 72 0.50 -2.56 3.05
C VAL A 72 0.35 -3.13 1.65
N TYR A 73 -0.82 -3.70 1.37
CA TYR A 73 -1.11 -4.37 0.11
C TYR A 73 -2.56 -4.09 -0.34
N GLY A 74 -2.83 -4.41 -1.61
CA GLY A 74 -4.10 -4.14 -2.25
C GLY A 74 -4.63 -5.35 -3.00
N GLY A 75 -5.21 -5.11 -4.17
CA GLY A 75 -5.61 -6.18 -5.09
C GLY A 75 -4.44 -6.67 -5.94
N LEU A 76 -4.76 -7.45 -6.97
CA LEU A 76 -3.76 -8.05 -7.87
C LEU A 76 -2.93 -7.03 -8.66
N TRP A 77 -3.34 -5.77 -8.72
CA TRP A 77 -2.60 -4.69 -9.37
C TRP A 77 -1.82 -3.82 -8.37
N GLY A 78 -1.75 -4.26 -7.11
CA GLY A 78 -1.05 -3.61 -6.01
C GLY A 78 -1.87 -2.51 -5.34
N ILE A 79 -1.17 -1.45 -4.92
CA ILE A 79 -1.72 -0.28 -4.25
C ILE A 79 -1.47 0.99 -5.05
N ARG A 80 -2.27 2.02 -4.83
CA ARG A 80 -2.12 3.34 -5.42
C ARG A 80 -2.17 4.41 -4.36
N PHE A 81 -1.32 5.41 -4.51
CA PHE A 81 -1.18 6.52 -3.60
C PHE A 81 -1.64 7.82 -4.23
N ARG A 82 -2.12 8.72 -3.37
CA ARG A 82 -2.24 10.16 -3.67
C ARG A 82 -1.87 10.95 -2.42
N LEU A 83 -1.24 12.11 -2.60
CA LEU A 83 -1.03 13.01 -1.46
C LEU A 83 -2.38 13.55 -0.98
N LYS A 84 -2.56 13.76 0.34
CA LYS A 84 -3.82 14.31 0.88
C LYS A 84 -4.22 15.66 0.29
N SER A 85 -3.27 16.44 -0.21
CA SER A 85 -3.52 17.70 -0.92
C SER A 85 -4.19 17.50 -2.30
N GLY A 86 -4.13 16.29 -2.86
CA GLY A 86 -4.76 15.92 -4.13
C GLY A 86 -6.14 15.33 -3.91
N LEU A 87 -7.17 16.16 -3.76
CA LEU A 87 -8.59 15.76 -3.60
C LEU A 87 -9.22 15.12 -4.85
N LYS A 88 -8.42 14.75 -5.87
CA LYS A 88 -8.94 14.13 -7.09
C LYS A 88 -9.40 12.69 -6.81
N PRO A 89 -10.48 12.23 -7.48
CA PRO A 89 -10.86 10.82 -7.47
C PRO A 89 -9.71 9.90 -7.91
N TRP A 90 -9.73 8.65 -7.45
CA TRP A 90 -8.77 7.63 -7.86
C TRP A 90 -8.84 7.42 -9.37
N ASN A 91 -7.69 7.47 -10.04
CA ASN A 91 -7.61 7.28 -11.49
C ASN A 91 -6.19 6.84 -11.89
N LEU A 92 -6.11 5.76 -12.66
CA LEU A 92 -4.84 5.17 -13.12
C LEU A 92 -4.03 6.10 -14.02
N LYS A 93 -4.68 7.06 -14.68
CA LYS A 93 -4.05 8.03 -15.60
C LYS A 93 -3.70 9.36 -14.94
N GLU A 94 -4.07 9.58 -13.68
CA GLU A 94 -3.73 10.81 -12.97
C GLU A 94 -2.26 10.80 -12.55
N SER A 95 -1.47 11.74 -13.09
CA SER A 95 -0.02 11.84 -12.89
C SER A 95 0.40 12.22 -11.47
N THR A 96 -0.53 12.78 -10.69
CA THR A 96 -0.32 13.11 -9.27
C THR A 96 -0.51 11.89 -8.36
N GLN A 97 -0.97 10.77 -8.91
CA GLN A 97 -1.16 9.49 -8.24
C GLN A 97 -0.16 8.50 -8.82
N TRP A 98 0.33 7.58 -8.00
CA TRP A 98 1.30 6.57 -8.44
C TRP A 98 0.99 5.23 -7.81
N GLY A 99 1.31 4.16 -8.54
CA GLY A 99 1.11 2.80 -8.06
C GLY A 99 2.40 2.18 -7.55
N MET A 100 2.24 1.26 -6.61
CA MET A 100 3.29 0.37 -6.13
C MET A 100 2.70 -1.04 -5.98
N PRO A 101 3.50 -2.10 -6.06
CA PRO A 101 2.97 -3.45 -5.86
C PRO A 101 2.53 -3.67 -4.41
N TYR A 102 3.31 -3.16 -3.46
CA TYR A 102 3.04 -3.13 -2.02
C TYR A 102 3.91 -2.05 -1.39
N PHE A 103 3.73 -1.79 -0.10
CA PHE A 103 4.58 -0.91 0.69
C PHE A 103 4.85 -1.53 2.06
N VAL A 104 6.04 -1.28 2.62
CA VAL A 104 6.42 -1.77 3.95
C VAL A 104 6.64 -0.55 4.84
N CYS A 105 5.84 -0.44 5.89
CA CYS A 105 6.00 0.57 6.93
C CYS A 105 6.90 0.01 8.05
N ALA A 106 7.72 0.89 8.64
CA ALA A 106 8.60 0.55 9.75
C ALA A 106 7.83 0.29 11.05
N ASP A 107 6.78 1.07 11.32
CA ASP A 107 6.00 1.01 12.56
C ASP A 107 4.53 1.45 12.36
N GLU A 108 3.75 1.34 13.43
CA GLU A 108 2.32 1.65 13.46
C GLU A 108 2.05 3.18 13.50
N GLU A 109 3.01 4.02 13.87
CA GLU A 109 2.81 5.49 13.94
C GLU A 109 2.62 6.07 12.53
N GLY A 110 3.21 5.43 11.53
CA GLY A 110 3.06 5.79 10.11
C GLY A 110 1.78 5.30 9.46
N ILE A 111 0.77 4.81 10.19
CA ILE A 111 -0.42 4.18 9.60
C ILE A 111 -1.72 4.73 10.19
N CYS A 112 -2.64 5.10 9.32
CA CYS A 112 -4.01 5.47 9.69
C CYS A 112 -4.99 4.39 9.22
N CYS A 113 -5.39 3.53 10.16
CA CYS A 113 -6.47 2.56 10.00
C CYS A 113 -7.80 3.15 10.50
N ASP A 114 -8.93 2.52 10.17
CA ASP A 114 -10.17 2.79 10.93
C ASP A 114 -9.93 2.39 12.39
N GLU A 115 -10.31 3.27 13.32
CA GLU A 115 -10.66 2.86 14.68
C GLU A 115 -12.08 2.29 14.63
N TYR A 116 -12.26 1.13 15.28
CA TYR A 116 -13.54 0.40 15.35
C TYR A 116 -14.73 1.27 15.76
#